data_AF-A0A4S1ERP2-F1
#
_entry.id   AF-A0A4S1ERP2-F1
#
_cell.length_a   1.000
_cell.length_b   1.000
_cell.length_c   1.000
_cell.angle_alpha   90.00
_cell.angle_beta   90.00
_cell.angle_gamma   90.00
#
_symmetry.space_group_name_H-M   'P 1'
#
loop_
_entity.id
_entity.type
_entity.pdbx_description
1 polymer ?
#
loop_
_entity_poly.entity_id
_entity_poly.type
_entity_poly.pdbx_seq_one_letter_code
_entity_poly.pdbx_strand_id
1 'polypeptide(L)'
;APRGLKTAPLIGRELSRRGWLPELALVSPALRTRDTWRLVAQELPKHVSAQFAEELYEAAPATILACVRRAKATNLLVIGHNPGLQNFALRLAGAGSDE
;
A
#
# COMPACT_ATOMS: atom_id res chain seq x y z
N ALA A 1 13.04 7.21 -10.08
CA ALA A 1 13.28 8.66 -9.95
C ALA A 1 13.86 8.97 -8.56
N PRO A 2 14.80 9.92 -8.43
CA PRO A 2 15.51 10.20 -7.17
C PRO A 2 14.59 10.55 -6.00
N ARG A 3 13.46 11.24 -6.25
CA ARG A 3 12.49 11.59 -5.21
C ARG A 3 11.86 10.35 -4.56
N GLY A 4 11.35 9.41 -5.36
CA GLY A 4 10.69 8.20 -4.85
C GLY A 4 11.61 7.32 -4.00
N LEU A 5 12.90 7.24 -4.36
CA LEU A 5 13.90 6.52 -3.59
C LEU A 5 14.14 7.13 -2.20
N LYS A 6 14.01 8.46 -2.06
CA LYS A 6 14.11 9.16 -0.78
C LYS A 6 12.82 9.11 0.03
N THR A 7 11.66 9.15 -0.64
CA THR A 7 10.35 9.20 0.04
C THR A 7 9.90 7.85 0.58
N ALA A 8 10.11 6.74 -0.14
CA ALA A 8 9.62 5.43 0.29
C ALA A 8 10.14 4.99 1.68
N PRO A 9 11.44 5.17 2.01
CA PRO A 9 11.93 4.90 3.37
C PRO A 9 11.27 5.78 4.44
N LEU A 10 11.01 7.06 4.14
CA LEU A 10 10.35 7.97 5.08
C LEU A 10 8.93 7.50 5.43
N ILE A 11 8.21 6.94 4.45
CA ILE A 11 6.89 6.34 4.69
C ILE A 11 7.01 5.13 5.61
N GLY A 12 7.98 4.24 5.38
CA GLY A 12 8.22 3.09 6.26
C GLY A 12 8.53 3.50 7.70
N ARG A 13 9.39 4.50 7.89
CA ARG A 13 9.69 5.07 9.22
C ARG A 13 8.46 5.66 9.89
N GLU A 14 7.62 6.35 9.12
CA GLU A 14 6.41 6.96 9.66
C GLU A 14 5.36 5.93 10.08
N LEU A 15 5.19 4.85 9.30
CA LEU A 15 4.36 3.70 9.68
C LEU A 15 4.86 3.08 11.00
N SER A 16 6.17 2.85 11.11
CA SER A 16 6.80 2.33 12.32
C SER A 16 6.60 3.24 13.53
N ARG A 17 6.83 4.55 13.36
CA ARG A 17 6.69 5.56 14.42
C ARG A 17 5.27 5.66 14.95
N ARG A 18 4.26 5.49 14.08
CA ARG A 18 2.83 5.52 14.45
C ARG A 18 2.29 4.19 14.97
N GLY A 19 3.08 3.11 14.87
CA GLY A 19 2.59 1.76 15.16
C GLY A 19 1.59 1.22 14.13
N TRP A 20 1.53 1.81 12.94
CA TRP A 20 0.68 1.36 11.83
C TRP A 20 1.35 0.21 11.07
N LEU A 21 1.55 -0.91 11.77
CA LEU A 21 2.30 -2.05 11.28
C LEU A 21 1.36 -3.01 10.52
N PRO A 22 1.47 -3.13 9.18
CA PRO A 22 0.67 -4.08 8.43
C PRO A 22 1.10 -5.53 8.69
N GLU A 23 0.16 -6.45 8.63
CA GLU A 23 0.36 -7.90 8.68
C GLU A 23 0.69 -8.45 7.27
N LEU A 24 0.16 -7.78 6.24
CA LEU A 24 0.37 -8.15 4.84
C LEU A 24 0.40 -6.90 3.95
N ALA A 25 1.33 -6.88 2.99
CA ALA A 25 1.33 -5.92 1.91
C ALA A 25 0.75 -6.54 0.62
N LEU A 26 -0.28 -5.92 0.04
CA LEU A 26 -0.74 -6.23 -1.31
C LEU A 26 -0.07 -5.26 -2.29
N VAL A 27 0.68 -5.79 -3.24
CA VAL A 27 1.57 -4.97 -4.08
C VAL A 27 1.32 -5.29 -5.56
N SER A 28 1.10 -4.27 -6.38
CA SER A 28 1.11 -4.46 -7.84
C SER A 28 2.48 -4.99 -8.30
N PRO A 29 2.56 -5.88 -9.31
CA PRO A 29 3.81 -6.48 -9.76
C PRO A 29 4.73 -5.51 -10.53
N ALA A 30 4.28 -4.29 -10.83
CA ALA A 30 5.11 -3.29 -11.51
C ALA A 30 6.42 -3.03 -10.74
N LEU A 31 7.52 -2.84 -11.47
CA LEU A 31 8.84 -2.64 -10.85
C LEU A 31 8.84 -1.48 -9.84
N ARG A 32 8.17 -0.36 -10.17
CA ARG A 32 8.06 0.81 -9.30
C ARG A 32 7.35 0.54 -7.96
N THR A 33 6.33 -0.32 -7.94
CA THR A 33 5.59 -0.67 -6.72
C THR A 33 6.37 -1.69 -5.89
N ARG A 34 7.06 -2.63 -6.55
CA ARG A 34 8.00 -3.55 -5.90
C ARG A 34 9.16 -2.81 -5.23
N ASP A 35 9.74 -1.82 -5.90
CA ASP A 35 10.79 -0.96 -5.33
C ASP A 35 10.29 -0.12 -4.17
N THR A 36 9.08 0.43 -4.28
CA THR A 36 8.44 1.17 -3.18
C THR A 36 8.28 0.25 -1.96
N TRP A 37 7.73 -0.96 -2.16
CA TRP A 37 7.59 -1.93 -1.08
C TRP A 37 8.92 -2.30 -0.44
N ARG A 38 9.93 -2.63 -1.25
CA ARG A 38 11.27 -2.99 -0.76
C ARG A 38 11.85 -1.93 0.16
N LEU A 39 11.72 -0.66 -0.21
CA LEU A 39 12.23 0.47 0.58
C LEU A 39 11.40 0.75 1.84
N VAL A 40 10.08 0.60 1.77
CA VAL A 40 9.20 0.73 2.94
C VAL A 40 9.47 -0.39 3.95
N ALA A 41 9.54 -1.64 3.49
CA ALA A 41 9.68 -2.82 4.33
C ALA A 41 11.00 -2.86 5.12
N GLN A 42 12.07 -2.27 4.58
CA GLN A 42 13.37 -2.16 5.27
C GLN A 42 13.32 -1.29 6.53
N GLU A 43 12.32 -0.43 6.66
CA GLU A 43 12.17 0.52 7.77
C GLU A 43 11.11 0.06 8.79
N LEU A 44 10.49 -1.11 8.58
CA LEU A 44 9.54 -1.72 9.51
C LEU A 44 10.27 -2.54 10.59
N PRO A 45 9.81 -2.52 11.86
CA PRO A 45 10.46 -3.24 12.97
C PRO A 45 10.28 -4.76 12.89
N LYS A 46 9.40 -5.24 12.02
CA LYS A 46 9.10 -6.67 11.82
C LYS A 46 9.03 -6.96 10.33
N HIS A 47 9.38 -8.20 9.98
CA HIS A 47 9.15 -8.70 8.64
C HIS A 47 7.65 -8.74 8.35
N VAL A 48 7.26 -8.19 7.20
CA VAL A 48 5.90 -8.22 6.69
C VAL A 48 5.95 -8.91 5.34
N SER A 49 5.07 -9.89 5.13
CA SER A 49 4.97 -10.59 3.85
C SER A 49 4.33 -9.68 2.79
N ALA A 50 4.76 -9.82 1.54
CA ALA A 50 4.08 -9.20 0.41
C ALA A 50 3.46 -10.25 -0.50
N GLN A 51 2.21 -10.00 -0.89
CA GLN A 51 1.53 -10.71 -1.95
C GLN A 51 1.49 -9.82 -3.19
N PHE A 52 2.13 -10.28 -4.27
CA PHE A 52 2.07 -9.60 -5.56
C PHE A 52 0.79 -10.01 -6.28
N ALA A 53 -0.08 -9.04 -6.56
CA ALA A 53 -1.38 -9.26 -7.17
C ALA A 53 -1.44 -8.56 -8.54
N GLU A 54 -1.53 -9.34 -9.61
CA GLU A 54 -1.65 -8.85 -10.99
C GLU A 54 -2.85 -7.89 -11.13
N GLU A 55 -3.94 -8.19 -10.42
CA GLU A 55 -5.18 -7.41 -10.45
C GLU A 55 -5.02 -6.00 -9.86
N LEU A 56 -3.90 -5.68 -9.20
CA LEU A 56 -3.60 -4.34 -8.69
C LEU A 56 -2.89 -3.44 -9.72
N TYR A 57 -2.46 -3.95 -10.88
CA TYR A 57 -1.91 -3.11 -11.94
C TYR A 57 -3.02 -2.27 -12.58
N GLU A 58 -2.92 -0.94 -12.47
CA GLU A 58 -3.89 0.02 -13.01
C GLU A 58 -5.36 -0.30 -12.66
N ALA A 59 -5.57 -0.85 -11.46
CA ALA A 59 -6.83 -1.40 -11.02
C ALA A 59 -7.92 -0.35 -10.76
N ALA A 60 -9.15 -0.65 -11.14
CA ALA A 60 -10.31 0.13 -10.71
C ALA A 60 -10.61 -0.08 -9.21
N PRO A 61 -11.28 0.85 -8.52
CA PRO A 61 -11.58 0.74 -7.09
C PRO A 61 -12.30 -0.53 -6.67
N ALA A 62 -13.22 -1.04 -7.50
CA ALA A 62 -13.94 -2.28 -7.22
C ALA A 62 -13.01 -3.50 -7.21
N THR A 63 -12.01 -3.53 -8.10
CA THR A 63 -10.99 -4.57 -8.15
C THR A 63 -10.09 -4.52 -6.92
N ILE A 64 -9.65 -3.32 -6.51
CA ILE A 64 -8.86 -3.13 -5.28
C ILE A 64 -9.65 -3.63 -4.06
N LEU A 65 -10.94 -3.26 -3.94
CA LEU A 65 -11.81 -3.75 -2.87
C LEU A 65 -11.92 -5.28 -2.86
N ALA A 66 -12.03 -5.90 -4.03
CA ALA A 66 -12.10 -7.36 -4.13
C ALA A 66 -10.79 -8.02 -3.67
N CYS A 67 -9.62 -7.47 -4.01
CA CYS A 67 -8.33 -7.94 -3.51
C CYS A 67 -8.23 -7.80 -1.99
N VAL A 68 -8.62 -6.64 -1.45
CA VAL A 68 -8.62 -6.38 0.00
C VAL A 68 -9.53 -7.36 0.74
N ARG A 69 -10.74 -7.62 0.24
CA ARG A 69 -11.69 -8.57 0.85
C ARG A 69 -11.21 -10.03 0.82
N ARG A 70 -10.36 -10.41 -0.14
CA ARG A 70 -9.79 -11.77 -0.23
C ARG A 70 -8.59 -11.96 0.71
N ALA A 71 -7.91 -10.88 1.08
CA ALA A 71 -6.74 -10.95 1.93
C ALA A 71 -7.11 -11.37 3.36
N LYS A 72 -6.34 -12.31 3.91
CA LYS A 72 -6.53 -12.83 5.27
C LYS A 72 -5.58 -12.13 6.25
N ALA A 73 -5.84 -10.84 6.49
CA ALA A 73 -5.07 -10.04 7.45
C ALA A 73 -5.97 -8.99 8.10
N THR A 74 -5.66 -8.63 9.35
CA THR A 74 -6.41 -7.62 10.12
C THR A 74 -6.10 -6.21 9.61
N ASN A 75 -4.86 -5.97 9.21
CA ASN A 75 -4.41 -4.69 8.67
C ASN A 75 -3.54 -4.93 7.41
N LEU A 76 -3.76 -4.09 6.40
CA LEU A 76 -3.21 -4.26 5.07
C LEU A 76 -2.53 -2.98 4.61
N LEU A 77 -1.36 -3.12 3.98
CA LEU A 77 -0.78 -2.06 3.17
C LEU A 77 -1.05 -2.37 1.70
N VAL A 78 -1.70 -1.45 0.98
CA VAL A 78 -1.98 -1.60 -0.46
C VAL A 78 -1.09 -0.66 -1.26
N ILE A 79 -0.27 -1.20 -2.15
CA ILE A 79 0.62 -0.45 -3.03
C ILE A 79 0.22 -0.69 -4.49
N GLY A 80 -0.41 0.31 -5.09
CA GLY A 80 -0.93 0.27 -6.46
C GLY A 80 -0.66 1.57 -7.22
N HIS A 81 -1.58 1.94 -8.11
CA HIS A 81 -1.41 3.07 -9.02
C HIS A 81 -2.61 4.01 -8.99
N ASN A 82 -2.35 5.29 -9.20
CA ASN A 82 -3.41 6.25 -9.49
C ASN A 82 -3.86 6.17 -10.95
N PRO A 83 -5.12 6.52 -11.26
CA PRO A 83 -6.13 7.08 -10.35
C PRO A 83 -6.86 6.06 -9.48
N GLY A 84 -6.69 4.76 -9.74
CA GLY A 84 -7.39 3.67 -9.06
C GLY A 84 -7.30 3.71 -7.54
N LEU A 85 -6.08 3.86 -7.00
CA LEU A 85 -5.84 3.88 -5.56
C LEU A 85 -6.46 5.10 -4.88
N GLN A 86 -6.33 6.30 -5.47
CA GLN A 86 -6.97 7.52 -4.98
C GLN A 86 -8.50 7.37 -4.94
N ASN A 87 -9.10 6.91 -6.05
CA ASN A 87 -10.55 6.73 -6.14
C ASN A 87 -11.06 5.66 -5.17
N PHE A 88 -10.25 4.64 -4.88
CA PHE A 88 -10.56 3.64 -3.86
C PHE A 88 -10.55 4.25 -2.45
N ALA A 89 -9.52 5.03 -2.11
CA ALA A 89 -9.45 5.72 -0.82
C ALA A 89 -10.66 6.66 -0.61
N LEU A 90 -11.02 7.45 -1.64
CA LEU A 90 -12.18 8.34 -1.58
C LEU A 90 -13.51 7.61 -1.36
N ARG A 91 -13.65 6.36 -1.85
CA ARG A 91 -14.85 5.55 -1.61
C ARG A 91 -14.94 5.00 -0.19
N LEU A 92 -13.81 4.88 0.52
CA LEU A 92 -13.76 4.39 1.89
C LEU A 92 -13.84 5.54 2.92
N ALA A 93 -13.41 6.73 2.52
CA ALA A 93 -13.47 7.92 3.35
C ALA A 93 -14.91 8.23 3.77
N GLY A 94 -15.09 8.54 5.05
CA GLY A 94 -16.37 9.01 5.60
C GLY A 94 -16.49 10.54 5.54
N ALA A 95 -17.68 11.06 5.87
CA ALA A 95 -17.86 12.50 6.06
C ALA A 95 -16.87 13.02 7.11
N GLY A 96 -16.07 14.03 6.76
CA GLY A 96 -15.04 14.62 7.62
C GLY A 96 -13.61 14.08 7.42
N SER A 97 -13.34 13.31 6.36
CA SER A 97 -11.99 12.78 6.07
C SER A 97 -11.06 13.78 5.33
N ASP A 98 -11.55 14.98 5.05
CA ASP A 98 -10.81 16.05 4.36
C ASP A 98 -10.00 16.94 5.32
N GLU A 99 -10.16 16.75 6.63
CA GLU A 99 -9.40 17.40 7.71
C GLU A 99 -8.21 16.55 8.18
#